data_AF-A0A9E3Q6B9-F1
#
_entry.id   AF-A0A9E3Q6B9-F1
#
_cell.length_a   1.000
_cell.length_b   1.000
_cell.length_c   1.000
_cell.angle_alpha   90.00
_cell.angle_beta   90.00
_cell.angle_gamma   90.00
#
_symmetry.space_group_name_H-M   'P 1'
#
loop_
_entity.id
_entity.type
_entity.pdbx_description
1 polymer ?
#
loop_
_entity_poly.entity_id
_entity_poly.type
_entity_poly.pdbx_seq_one_letter_code
_entity_poly.pdbx_strand_id
1 'polypeptide(L)'
;MREIAIHLETKPGGEVRVTADLDGVPAEDPPGRPWERTIPLEVRQALLRDAGTFDSGFGAGRRPLMDPVDLLDLGGRLRKAVFGPVIDGWSGESPDDGCRIVFRSSDAGLLNLPWELLPAQGGRFLVEDGRWSMRRTVRPRFAVNGAPAIPRPLRILFCACAPISLGQLDYDREEDAILKATARLGDRVHPDFAESGTYDELRELASVAEGIEVKPAHLKGLGRLTGVGDVFLDEGTVVAKVGRTTGLTRGRVTAFELDNIRVAFGIGELRFDNQIEIEGAEEGSFSEGGDSGSLIVGSDLRAVALLFAGSDQGGANGQGLTYANPIHAVLQALKVELALA
;
A
#
# COMPACT_ATOMS: atom_id res chain seq x y z
N MET A 1 -5.51 -25.68 -21.87
CA MET A 1 -5.32 -25.06 -20.57
C MET A 1 -6.54 -25.36 -19.71
N ARG A 2 -6.34 -26.12 -18.63
CA ARG A 2 -7.39 -26.48 -17.66
C ARG A 2 -7.65 -25.32 -16.68
N GLU A 3 -8.90 -25.02 -16.35
CA GLU A 3 -9.26 -23.95 -15.40
C GLU A 3 -9.86 -24.52 -14.10
N ILE A 4 -9.43 -23.97 -12.97
CA ILE A 4 -9.96 -24.26 -11.63
C ILE A 4 -10.54 -22.96 -11.10
N ALA A 5 -11.87 -22.89 -10.95
CA ALA A 5 -12.54 -21.70 -10.45
C ALA A 5 -12.89 -21.88 -8.97
N ILE A 6 -12.40 -20.99 -8.11
CA ILE A 6 -12.62 -21.00 -6.67
C ILE A 6 -13.37 -19.72 -6.30
N HIS A 7 -14.56 -19.88 -5.74
CA HIS A 7 -15.36 -18.77 -5.24
C HIS A 7 -15.32 -18.75 -3.71
N LEU A 8 -14.94 -17.62 -3.15
CA LEU A 8 -14.85 -17.34 -1.72
C LEU A 8 -15.91 -16.29 -1.37
N GLU A 9 -16.91 -16.69 -0.59
CA GLU A 9 -18.04 -15.84 -0.19
C GLU A 9 -18.03 -15.65 1.34
N THR A 10 -17.73 -14.44 1.80
CA THR A 10 -17.79 -14.09 3.22
C THR A 10 -19.25 -14.00 3.68
N LYS A 11 -19.64 -14.83 4.65
CA LYS A 11 -20.96 -14.84 5.26
C LYS A 11 -21.09 -13.76 6.35
N PRO A 12 -22.31 -13.38 6.76
CA PRO A 12 -22.52 -12.36 7.80
C PRO A 12 -21.80 -12.66 9.13
N GLY A 13 -21.64 -13.95 9.49
CA GLY A 13 -20.88 -14.39 10.67
C GLY A 13 -19.35 -14.33 10.50
N GLY A 14 -18.87 -13.89 9.33
CA GLY A 14 -17.45 -13.74 9.01
C GLY A 14 -16.75 -15.04 8.58
N GLU A 15 -17.44 -16.18 8.61
CA GLU A 15 -17.05 -17.43 7.96
C GLU A 15 -16.98 -17.26 6.44
N VAL A 16 -16.19 -18.09 5.75
CA VAL A 16 -16.10 -18.06 4.29
C VAL A 16 -16.67 -19.33 3.71
N ARG A 17 -17.68 -19.22 2.86
CA ARG A 17 -18.11 -20.33 2.01
C ARG A 17 -17.21 -20.38 0.78
N VAL A 18 -16.57 -21.53 0.57
CA VAL A 18 -15.75 -21.84 -0.58
C VAL A 18 -16.55 -22.74 -1.50
N THR A 19 -16.67 -22.40 -2.78
CA THR A 19 -17.17 -23.32 -3.80
C THR A 19 -16.15 -23.42 -4.93
N ALA A 20 -15.83 -24.64 -5.38
CA ALA A 20 -14.90 -24.86 -6.48
C ALA A 20 -15.57 -25.61 -7.64
N ASP A 21 -15.24 -25.16 -8.86
CA ASP A 21 -15.47 -25.89 -10.10
C ASP A 21 -14.11 -26.39 -10.60
N LEU A 22 -13.96 -27.71 -10.62
CA LEU A 22 -12.70 -28.40 -10.86
C LEU A 22 -12.83 -29.21 -12.14
N ASP A 23 -12.29 -28.69 -13.25
CA ASP A 23 -12.21 -29.43 -14.49
C ASP A 23 -11.48 -30.78 -14.28
N GLY A 24 -12.23 -31.88 -14.35
CA GLY A 24 -11.68 -33.24 -14.27
C GLY A 24 -11.54 -33.83 -12.86
N VAL A 25 -12.05 -33.18 -11.81
CA VAL A 25 -12.29 -33.84 -10.51
C VAL A 25 -13.78 -34.20 -10.46
N PRO A 26 -14.16 -35.48 -10.34
CA PRO A 26 -15.57 -35.84 -10.25
C PRO A 26 -16.20 -35.10 -9.07
N ALA A 27 -17.21 -34.27 -9.36
CA ALA A 27 -18.09 -33.73 -8.33
C ALA A 27 -18.57 -34.91 -7.47
N GLU A 28 -18.26 -34.89 -6.18
CA GLU A 28 -18.74 -35.94 -5.28
C GLU A 28 -20.26 -36.09 -5.40
N ASP A 29 -20.70 -37.34 -5.25
CA ASP A 29 -22.05 -37.83 -5.46
C ASP A 29 -23.13 -36.96 -4.77
N PRO A 30 -24.12 -36.39 -5.51
CA PRO A 30 -24.40 -36.62 -6.92
C PRO A 30 -23.57 -35.75 -7.89
N PRO A 31 -23.24 -36.30 -9.08
CA PRO A 31 -22.45 -35.61 -10.10
C PRO A 31 -23.12 -34.30 -10.54
N GLY A 32 -22.33 -33.23 -10.60
CA GLY A 32 -22.74 -31.90 -11.06
C GLY A 32 -22.94 -30.85 -9.96
N ARG A 33 -22.71 -31.17 -8.69
CA ARG A 33 -22.69 -30.18 -7.61
C ARG A 33 -21.26 -29.64 -7.42
N PRO A 34 -21.03 -28.31 -7.48
CA PRO A 34 -19.71 -27.75 -7.23
C PRO A 34 -19.24 -28.12 -5.82
N TRP A 35 -17.95 -28.43 -5.69
CA TRP A 35 -17.33 -28.75 -4.41
C TRP A 35 -17.53 -27.58 -3.45
N GLU A 36 -17.93 -27.82 -2.21
CA GLU A 36 -18.25 -26.77 -1.25
C GLU A 36 -17.67 -27.06 0.13
N ARG A 37 -17.17 -26.01 0.80
CA ARG A 37 -16.71 -26.06 2.19
C ARG A 37 -16.88 -24.72 2.89
N THR A 38 -16.98 -24.74 4.21
CA THR A 38 -16.91 -23.53 5.05
C THR A 38 -15.54 -23.43 5.71
N ILE A 39 -14.90 -22.26 5.59
CA ILE A 39 -13.74 -21.86 6.38
C ILE A 39 -14.28 -21.11 7.61
N PRO A 40 -14.01 -21.63 8.84
CA PRO A 40 -14.40 -20.94 10.06
C PRO A 40 -13.76 -19.57 10.21
N LEU A 41 -14.43 -18.68 10.96
CA LEU A 41 -13.96 -17.30 11.19
C LEU A 41 -12.53 -17.27 11.77
N GLU A 42 -12.22 -18.13 12.74
CA GLU A 42 -10.91 -18.19 13.38
C GLU A 42 -9.80 -18.58 12.39
N VAL A 43 -10.09 -19.48 11.45
CA VAL A 43 -9.16 -19.88 10.39
C VAL A 43 -8.96 -18.74 9.40
N ARG A 44 -10.05 -18.07 8.98
CA ARG A 44 -9.97 -16.89 8.12
C ARG A 44 -9.10 -15.80 8.76
N GLN A 45 -9.33 -15.49 10.04
CA GLN A 45 -8.56 -14.47 10.75
C GLN A 45 -7.09 -14.86 10.88
N ALA A 46 -6.78 -16.14 11.11
CA ALA A 46 -5.40 -16.61 11.14
C ALA A 46 -4.70 -16.41 9.78
N LEU A 47 -5.35 -16.81 8.67
CA LEU A 47 -4.82 -16.62 7.33
C LEU A 47 -4.55 -15.16 7.00
N LEU A 48 -5.47 -14.25 7.35
CA LEU A 48 -5.30 -12.81 7.11
C LEU A 48 -4.17 -12.22 7.96
N ARG A 49 -3.99 -12.68 9.21
CA ARG A 49 -2.85 -12.27 10.04
C ARG A 49 -1.53 -12.74 9.45
N ASP A 50 -1.43 -14.02 9.09
CA ASP A 50 -0.21 -14.59 8.52
C ASP A 50 0.16 -13.90 7.19
N ALA A 51 -0.83 -13.60 6.34
CA ALA A 51 -0.64 -12.83 5.13
C ALA A 51 -0.15 -11.40 5.42
N GLY A 52 -0.71 -10.73 6.43
CA GLY A 52 -0.22 -9.42 6.87
C GLY A 52 1.24 -9.44 7.33
N THR A 53 1.66 -10.51 8.02
CA THR A 53 3.08 -10.71 8.39
C THR A 53 3.96 -10.89 7.15
N PHE A 54 3.54 -11.73 6.20
CA PHE A 54 4.24 -11.91 4.92
C PHE A 54 4.37 -10.58 4.15
N ASP A 55 3.29 -9.81 4.04
CA ASP A 55 3.25 -8.52 3.33
C ASP A 55 4.11 -7.44 4.00
N SER A 56 4.18 -7.44 5.34
CA SER A 56 4.99 -6.49 6.11
C SER A 56 6.48 -6.56 5.78
N GLY A 57 6.98 -7.73 5.38
CA GLY A 57 8.36 -7.91 4.94
C GLY A 57 8.67 -7.08 3.70
N PHE A 58 7.77 -7.07 2.71
CA PHE A 58 7.91 -6.25 1.51
C PHE A 58 7.79 -4.74 1.81
N GLY A 59 6.90 -4.38 2.76
CA GLY A 59 6.70 -3.00 3.20
C GLY A 59 7.94 -2.37 3.86
N ALA A 60 8.81 -3.19 4.43
CA ALA A 60 10.06 -2.76 5.07
C ALA A 60 11.26 -2.65 4.10
N GLY A 61 11.04 -2.79 2.78
CA GLY A 61 12.12 -2.72 1.77
C GLY A 61 13.11 -3.89 1.85
N ARG A 62 12.83 -4.90 2.68
CA ARG A 62 13.58 -6.14 2.76
C ARG A 62 12.93 -7.14 1.82
N ARG A 63 13.72 -7.92 1.09
CA ARG A 63 13.20 -9.18 0.52
C ARG A 63 12.65 -9.96 1.71
N PRO A 64 11.40 -10.46 1.72
CA PRO A 64 10.95 -11.30 2.81
C PRO A 64 11.80 -12.57 2.79
N LEU A 65 12.88 -12.55 3.56
CA LEU A 65 13.69 -13.70 3.90
C LEU A 65 12.97 -14.46 5.00
N MET A 66 11.67 -14.74 4.79
CA MET A 66 11.01 -15.78 5.56
C MET A 66 11.74 -17.09 5.26
N ASP A 67 11.89 -17.92 6.29
CA ASP A 67 12.47 -19.24 6.10
C ASP A 67 11.62 -19.98 5.05
N PRO A 68 12.24 -20.66 4.05
CA PRO A 68 11.49 -21.47 3.09
C PRO A 68 10.50 -22.44 3.73
N VAL A 69 10.81 -22.95 4.93
CA VAL A 69 9.90 -23.78 5.74
C VAL A 69 8.64 -22.99 6.13
N ASP A 70 8.77 -21.76 6.62
CA ASP A 70 7.64 -20.91 7.01
C ASP A 70 6.76 -20.54 5.80
N LEU A 71 7.37 -20.31 4.64
CA LEU A 71 6.65 -20.05 3.39
C LEU A 71 5.87 -21.27 2.92
N LEU A 72 6.47 -22.47 3.00
CA LEU A 72 5.81 -23.74 2.70
C LEU A 72 4.68 -24.03 3.70
N ASP A 73 4.86 -23.70 4.97
CA ASP A 73 3.84 -23.87 6.00
C ASP A 73 2.65 -22.91 5.81
N LEU A 74 2.90 -21.65 5.43
CA LEU A 74 1.85 -20.71 5.05
C LEU A 74 1.09 -21.22 3.81
N GLY A 75 1.82 -21.64 2.78
CA GLY A 75 1.28 -22.30 1.60
C GLY A 75 0.40 -23.51 1.92
N GLY A 76 0.89 -24.38 2.81
CA GLY A 76 0.19 -25.58 3.28
C GLY A 76 -1.09 -25.25 4.04
N ARG A 77 -1.10 -24.19 4.85
CA ARG A 77 -2.30 -23.69 5.53
C ARG A 77 -3.33 -23.13 4.55
N LEU A 78 -2.89 -22.35 3.55
CA LEU A 78 -3.76 -21.87 2.46
C LEU A 78 -4.39 -23.05 1.70
N ARG A 79 -3.56 -24.04 1.32
CA ARG A 79 -4.03 -25.26 0.65
C ARG A 79 -5.05 -26.00 1.51
N LYS A 80 -4.75 -26.24 2.79
CA LYS A 80 -5.62 -26.96 3.70
C LYS A 80 -6.95 -26.24 3.93
N ALA A 81 -6.93 -24.92 4.05
CA ALA A 81 -8.13 -24.13 4.26
C ALA A 81 -9.04 -24.11 3.01
N VAL A 82 -8.46 -23.90 1.83
CA VAL A 82 -9.22 -23.70 0.58
C VAL A 82 -9.50 -24.97 -0.19
N PHE A 83 -8.63 -25.98 -0.12
CA PHE A 83 -8.77 -27.24 -0.87
C PHE A 83 -9.08 -28.44 0.03
N GLY A 84 -8.73 -28.39 1.32
CA GLY A 84 -9.11 -29.40 2.31
C GLY A 84 -8.65 -30.85 2.03
N PRO A 85 -8.99 -31.80 2.92
CA PRO A 85 -8.69 -33.23 2.75
C PRO A 85 -9.57 -33.93 1.70
N VAL A 86 -10.69 -33.32 1.31
CA VAL A 86 -11.61 -33.93 0.32
C VAL A 86 -10.98 -33.93 -1.08
N ILE A 87 -9.99 -33.07 -1.32
CA ILE A 87 -9.18 -33.03 -2.54
C ILE A 87 -7.79 -33.63 -2.27
N ASP A 88 -7.73 -34.78 -1.60
CA ASP A 88 -6.49 -35.55 -1.39
C ASP A 88 -5.87 -36.09 -2.70
N GLY A 89 -6.52 -35.88 -3.85
CA GLY A 89 -6.04 -36.20 -5.19
C GLY A 89 -5.54 -35.02 -6.03
N TRP A 90 -5.56 -33.78 -5.51
CA TRP A 90 -4.91 -32.68 -6.23
C TRP A 90 -3.40 -32.84 -6.14
N SER A 91 -2.84 -33.49 -7.15
CA SER A 91 -1.42 -33.78 -7.28
C SER A 91 -0.57 -32.51 -7.43
N GLY A 92 -1.18 -31.37 -7.76
CA GLY A 92 -0.47 -30.14 -8.12
C GLY A 92 0.36 -30.29 -9.41
N GLU A 93 0.28 -31.44 -10.08
CA GLU A 93 0.97 -31.66 -11.35
C GLU A 93 0.32 -30.80 -12.42
N SER A 94 1.14 -30.01 -13.10
CA SER A 94 0.64 -29.27 -14.25
C SER A 94 0.35 -30.25 -15.39
N PRO A 95 -0.86 -30.19 -15.99
CA PRO A 95 -1.10 -30.73 -17.32
C PRO A 95 -0.09 -30.17 -18.34
N ASP A 96 0.16 -30.92 -19.42
CA ASP A 96 1.07 -30.50 -20.50
C ASP A 96 0.61 -29.19 -21.19
N ASP A 97 -0.69 -28.88 -21.14
CA ASP A 97 -1.32 -27.70 -21.73
C ASP A 97 -1.52 -26.53 -20.74
N GLY A 98 -0.92 -26.62 -19.56
CA GLY A 98 -0.94 -25.61 -18.49
C GLY A 98 -2.26 -25.55 -17.70
N CYS A 99 -2.19 -25.01 -16.48
CA CYS A 99 -3.34 -24.87 -15.60
C CYS A 99 -3.52 -23.44 -15.08
N ARG A 100 -4.77 -23.02 -14.89
CA ARG A 100 -5.12 -21.73 -14.32
C ARG A 100 -6.00 -21.91 -13.09
N ILE A 101 -5.64 -21.27 -11.99
CA ILE A 101 -6.49 -21.12 -10.81
C ILE A 101 -7.08 -19.72 -10.82
N VAL A 102 -8.38 -19.61 -10.60
CA VAL A 102 -9.07 -18.33 -10.53
C VAL A 102 -9.82 -18.18 -9.22
N PHE A 103 -9.39 -17.23 -8.40
CA PHE A 103 -10.03 -16.85 -7.15
C PHE A 103 -11.04 -15.73 -7.38
N ARG A 104 -12.26 -15.93 -6.89
CA ARG A 104 -13.35 -14.96 -6.97
C ARG A 104 -13.88 -14.64 -5.58
N SER A 105 -13.86 -13.36 -5.21
CA SER A 105 -14.48 -12.88 -3.97
C SER A 105 -14.86 -11.41 -4.09
N SER A 106 -15.86 -10.96 -3.33
CA SER A 106 -16.06 -9.54 -3.05
C SER A 106 -15.19 -9.05 -1.88
N ASP A 107 -14.56 -9.96 -1.14
CA ASP A 107 -13.67 -9.67 -0.02
C ASP A 107 -12.24 -9.50 -0.52
N ALA A 108 -11.74 -8.26 -0.48
CA ALA A 108 -10.39 -7.93 -0.93
C ALA A 108 -9.30 -8.62 -0.10
N GLY A 109 -9.53 -8.86 1.19
CA GLY A 109 -8.57 -9.55 2.05
C GLY A 109 -8.37 -11.00 1.60
N LEU A 110 -9.45 -11.68 1.23
CA LEU A 110 -9.37 -13.04 0.70
C LEU A 110 -8.71 -13.08 -0.68
N LEU A 111 -8.96 -12.10 -1.55
CA LEU A 111 -8.27 -12.03 -2.83
C LEU A 111 -6.77 -11.79 -2.68
N ASN A 112 -6.36 -11.01 -1.69
CA ASN A 112 -4.96 -10.62 -1.47
C ASN A 112 -4.14 -11.64 -0.66
N LEU A 113 -4.72 -12.77 -0.25
CA LEU A 113 -3.93 -13.85 0.32
C LEU A 113 -2.80 -14.27 -0.66
N PRO A 114 -1.63 -14.73 -0.15
CA PRO A 114 -0.46 -15.02 -0.96
C PRO A 114 -0.59 -16.39 -1.64
N TRP A 115 -1.56 -16.50 -2.55
CA TRP A 115 -1.90 -17.71 -3.29
C TRP A 115 -0.71 -18.30 -4.06
N GLU A 116 0.29 -17.48 -4.38
CA GLU A 116 1.54 -17.88 -5.01
C GLU A 116 2.31 -18.92 -4.17
N LEU A 117 2.10 -18.93 -2.85
CA LEU A 117 2.71 -19.89 -1.93
C LEU A 117 2.01 -21.26 -1.94
N LEU A 118 0.98 -21.47 -2.75
CA LEU A 118 0.34 -22.78 -2.82
C LEU A 118 1.37 -23.86 -3.20
N PRO A 119 1.49 -24.93 -2.40
CA PRO A 119 2.56 -25.90 -2.57
C PRO A 119 2.28 -26.81 -3.77
N ALA A 120 3.36 -27.14 -4.49
CA ALA A 120 3.47 -28.19 -5.49
C ALA A 120 4.14 -29.44 -4.90
N GLN A 121 4.31 -30.50 -5.70
CA GLN A 121 5.10 -31.65 -5.27
C GLN A 121 6.56 -31.28 -5.00
N GLY A 122 7.21 -32.04 -4.10
CA GLY A 122 8.64 -31.92 -3.86
C GLY A 122 9.06 -30.66 -3.08
N GLY A 123 8.15 -30.03 -2.33
CA GLY A 123 8.47 -28.87 -1.48
C GLY A 123 8.70 -27.58 -2.25
N ARG A 124 8.08 -27.45 -3.43
CA ARG A 124 8.10 -26.24 -4.28
C ARG A 124 6.76 -25.52 -4.25
N PHE A 125 6.68 -24.34 -4.86
CA PHE A 125 5.42 -23.63 -5.08
C PHE A 125 4.89 -23.86 -6.51
N LEU A 126 3.56 -23.85 -6.69
CA LEU A 126 2.94 -24.07 -8.01
C LEU A 126 3.42 -23.09 -9.08
N VAL A 127 3.63 -21.84 -8.68
CA VAL A 127 4.09 -20.77 -9.57
C VAL A 127 5.50 -21.02 -10.14
N GLU A 128 6.31 -21.86 -9.50
CA GLU A 128 7.66 -22.21 -9.98
C GLU A 128 7.65 -23.13 -11.20
N ASP A 129 6.57 -23.88 -11.43
CA ASP A 129 6.43 -24.78 -12.59
C ASP A 129 6.29 -23.98 -13.90
N GLY A 130 5.92 -22.70 -13.83
CA GLY A 130 5.72 -21.83 -15.01
C GLY A 130 4.52 -22.20 -15.88
N ARG A 131 3.96 -23.39 -15.70
CA ARG A 131 2.73 -23.87 -16.35
C ARG A 131 1.46 -23.54 -15.55
N TRP A 132 1.60 -23.10 -14.30
CA TRP A 132 0.51 -22.60 -13.47
C TRP A 132 0.36 -21.08 -13.60
N SER A 133 -0.88 -20.62 -13.71
CA SER A 133 -1.24 -19.21 -13.65
C SER A 133 -2.33 -18.96 -12.60
N MET A 134 -2.23 -17.85 -11.87
CA MET A 134 -3.21 -17.47 -10.85
C MET A 134 -3.91 -16.17 -11.25
N ARG A 135 -5.22 -16.11 -11.05
CA ARG A 135 -6.03 -14.93 -11.33
C ARG A 135 -6.96 -14.62 -10.17
N ARG A 136 -7.13 -13.34 -9.86
CA ARG A 136 -8.04 -12.82 -8.82
C ARG A 136 -9.12 -11.98 -9.48
N THR A 137 -10.37 -12.05 -9.03
CA THR A 137 -11.47 -11.24 -9.58
C THR A 137 -12.58 -10.96 -8.58
N VAL A 138 -13.20 -9.79 -8.73
CA VAL A 138 -14.46 -9.43 -8.04
C VAL A 138 -15.70 -9.67 -8.93
N ARG A 139 -15.51 -9.98 -10.22
CA ARG A 139 -16.60 -10.07 -11.20
C ARG A 139 -17.41 -11.37 -11.05
N PRO A 140 -18.72 -11.32 -11.32
CA PRO A 140 -19.61 -12.47 -11.15
C PRO A 140 -19.53 -13.55 -12.25
N ARG A 141 -18.96 -13.23 -13.42
CA ARG A 141 -18.76 -14.17 -14.55
C ARG A 141 -17.41 -13.92 -15.22
N PHE A 142 -16.77 -14.98 -15.69
CA PHE A 142 -15.57 -14.92 -16.52
C PHE A 142 -15.95 -14.69 -17.99
N ALA A 143 -15.05 -14.02 -18.72
CA ALA A 143 -15.08 -14.07 -20.18
C ALA A 143 -14.40 -15.38 -20.62
N VAL A 144 -15.16 -16.19 -21.37
CA VAL A 144 -14.85 -17.38 -22.19
C VAL A 144 -13.47 -18.05 -22.01
N ASN A 145 -13.49 -19.36 -21.78
CA ASN A 145 -12.33 -20.27 -21.80
C ASN A 145 -11.47 -20.11 -23.06
N GLY A 146 -10.14 -20.13 -22.90
CA GLY A 146 -9.19 -20.24 -24.01
C GLY A 146 -8.66 -18.92 -24.59
N ALA A 147 -9.13 -17.75 -24.14
CA ALA A 147 -8.46 -16.50 -24.51
C ALA A 147 -7.05 -16.45 -23.90
N PRO A 148 -5.99 -16.15 -24.69
CA PRO A 148 -4.65 -15.98 -24.15
C PRO A 148 -4.66 -14.90 -23.07
N ALA A 149 -4.00 -15.20 -21.95
CA ALA A 149 -3.83 -14.23 -20.87
C ALA A 149 -2.82 -13.18 -21.34
N ILE A 150 -3.32 -12.15 -22.03
CA ILE A 150 -2.53 -10.97 -22.35
C ILE A 150 -2.39 -10.19 -21.03
N PRO A 151 -1.16 -9.91 -20.56
CA PRO A 151 -0.95 -8.99 -19.44
C PRO A 151 -1.74 -7.73 -19.76
N ARG A 152 -2.73 -7.42 -18.92
CA ARG A 152 -3.48 -6.19 -19.14
C ARG A 152 -2.52 -5.01 -18.92
N PRO A 153 -2.70 -3.90 -19.64
CA PRO A 153 -1.95 -2.69 -19.35
C PRO A 153 -1.99 -2.38 -17.86
N LEU A 154 -0.85 -2.00 -17.28
CA LEU A 154 -0.77 -1.45 -15.93
C LEU A 154 -1.75 -0.28 -15.86
N ARG A 155 -2.75 -0.37 -14.99
CA ARG A 155 -3.73 0.71 -14.79
C ARG A 155 -3.18 1.70 -13.78
N ILE A 156 -3.15 2.97 -14.14
CA ILE A 156 -2.66 4.05 -13.29
C ILE A 156 -3.81 5.05 -13.15
N LEU A 157 -4.27 5.28 -11.93
CA LEU A 157 -5.21 6.37 -11.66
C LEU A 157 -4.39 7.65 -11.45
N PHE A 158 -4.57 8.64 -12.32
CA PHE A 158 -4.02 9.96 -12.18
C PHE A 158 -5.07 10.90 -11.58
N CYS A 159 -4.69 11.58 -10.50
CA CYS A 159 -5.48 12.63 -9.87
C CYS A 159 -4.63 13.89 -9.83
N ALA A 160 -5.14 14.99 -10.36
CA ALA A 160 -4.54 16.31 -10.22
C ALA A 160 -5.48 17.19 -9.39
N CYS A 161 -4.92 17.95 -8.45
CA CYS A 161 -5.64 18.95 -7.67
C CYS A 161 -4.89 20.28 -7.72
N ALA A 162 -5.61 21.39 -7.91
CA ALA A 162 -5.06 22.74 -7.76
C ALA A 162 -5.45 23.33 -6.40
N PRO A 163 -4.55 24.08 -5.74
CA PRO A 163 -4.91 24.97 -4.66
C PRO A 163 -5.99 25.98 -5.11
N ILE A 164 -6.95 26.29 -4.25
CA ILE A 164 -8.06 27.25 -4.53
C ILE A 164 -7.52 28.65 -4.87
N SER A 165 -6.32 28.99 -4.41
CA SER A 165 -5.64 30.27 -4.66
C SER A 165 -4.99 30.36 -6.05
N LEU A 166 -4.91 29.26 -6.79
CA LEU A 166 -4.39 29.22 -8.16
C LEU A 166 -5.54 29.06 -9.16
N GLY A 167 -5.25 29.33 -10.43
CA GLY A 167 -6.20 29.06 -11.51
C GLY A 167 -6.66 27.61 -11.48
N GLN A 168 -7.91 27.38 -11.86
CA GLN A 168 -8.46 26.04 -12.05
C GLN A 168 -7.51 25.23 -12.94
N LEU A 169 -7.29 23.96 -12.61
CA LEU A 169 -6.49 23.07 -13.45
C LEU A 169 -7.02 23.12 -14.88
N ASP A 170 -6.09 23.15 -15.82
CA ASP A 170 -6.42 22.93 -17.22
C ASP A 170 -6.47 21.40 -17.39
N TYR A 171 -7.59 20.80 -17.00
CA TYR A 171 -7.73 19.33 -16.95
C TYR A 171 -7.31 18.66 -18.26
N ASP A 172 -7.62 19.29 -19.40
CA ASP A 172 -7.21 18.84 -20.73
C ASP A 172 -5.69 18.85 -20.90
N ARG A 173 -5.02 19.90 -20.42
CA ARG A 173 -3.56 20.00 -20.43
C ARG A 173 -2.89 19.01 -19.48
N GLU A 174 -3.47 18.77 -18.30
CA GLU A 174 -2.84 17.89 -17.31
C GLU A 174 -2.99 16.43 -17.75
N GLU A 175 -4.16 16.08 -18.31
CA GLU A 175 -4.41 14.82 -18.99
C GLU A 175 -3.45 14.62 -20.17
N ASP A 176 -3.33 15.61 -21.07
CA ASP A 176 -2.44 15.54 -22.23
C ASP A 176 -0.96 15.38 -21.82
N ALA A 177 -0.52 15.99 -20.72
CA ALA A 177 0.83 15.80 -20.20
C ALA A 177 1.10 14.35 -19.76
N ILE A 178 0.14 13.71 -19.09
CA ILE A 178 0.22 12.31 -18.65
C ILE A 178 0.09 11.36 -19.85
N LEU A 179 -0.81 11.64 -20.79
CA LEU A 179 -0.92 10.89 -22.04
C LEU A 179 0.41 10.93 -22.80
N LYS A 180 1.05 12.10 -22.95
CA LYS A 180 2.38 12.23 -23.57
C LYS A 180 3.46 11.47 -22.81
N ALA A 181 3.50 11.56 -21.48
CA ALA A 181 4.50 10.87 -20.66
C ALA A 181 4.38 9.33 -20.74
N THR A 182 3.15 8.83 -20.88
CA THR A 182 2.83 7.41 -20.99
C THR A 182 2.81 6.90 -22.43
N ALA A 183 2.76 7.78 -23.44
CA ALA A 183 2.65 7.41 -24.86
C ALA A 183 3.74 6.43 -25.32
N ARG A 184 4.97 6.62 -24.84
CA ARG A 184 6.11 5.70 -25.13
C ARG A 184 5.92 4.27 -24.61
N LEU A 185 5.00 4.09 -23.66
CA LEU A 185 4.69 2.79 -23.07
C LEU A 185 3.65 2.02 -23.89
N GLY A 186 2.89 2.71 -24.76
CA GLY A 186 1.87 2.12 -25.63
C GLY A 186 0.81 1.35 -24.83
N ASP A 187 0.33 0.24 -25.38
CA ASP A 187 -0.71 -0.62 -24.79
C ASP A 187 -0.28 -1.33 -23.48
N ARG A 188 0.91 -1.04 -22.96
CA ARG A 188 1.41 -1.60 -21.70
C ARG A 188 0.93 -0.82 -20.46
N VAL A 189 0.43 0.40 -20.64
CA VAL A 189 -0.12 1.24 -19.55
C VAL A 189 -1.47 1.82 -19.99
N HIS A 190 -2.44 1.80 -19.08
CA HIS A 190 -3.74 2.44 -19.27
C HIS A 190 -3.94 3.49 -18.17
N PRO A 191 -3.75 4.78 -18.46
CA PRO A 191 -4.08 5.83 -17.51
C PRO A 191 -5.61 5.96 -17.39
N ASP A 192 -6.12 6.03 -16.17
CA ASP A 192 -7.47 6.47 -15.84
C ASP A 192 -7.34 7.84 -15.15
N PHE A 193 -8.22 8.78 -15.44
CA PHE A 193 -8.17 10.15 -14.91
C PHE A 193 -9.36 10.37 -13.97
N ALA A 194 -9.11 10.84 -12.74
CA ALA A 194 -10.16 11.27 -11.83
C ALA A 194 -10.20 12.80 -11.77
N GLU A 195 -11.39 13.34 -12.00
CA GLU A 195 -11.67 14.79 -11.99
C GLU A 195 -11.92 15.37 -10.58
N SER A 196 -11.76 14.57 -9.51
CA SER A 196 -12.00 15.07 -8.14
C SER A 196 -10.90 16.07 -7.77
N GLY A 197 -11.23 17.36 -7.85
CA GLY A 197 -10.34 18.49 -7.93
C GLY A 197 -10.20 19.30 -6.63
N THR A 198 -10.92 18.97 -5.54
CA THR A 198 -10.85 19.76 -4.28
C THR A 198 -10.91 18.95 -2.97
N TYR A 199 -10.47 19.58 -1.87
CA TYR A 199 -10.60 19.04 -0.50
C TYR A 199 -12.06 18.82 -0.09
N ASP A 200 -12.97 19.69 -0.53
CA ASP A 200 -14.39 19.59 -0.22
C ASP A 200 -15.04 18.40 -0.93
N GLU A 201 -14.65 18.10 -2.17
CA GLU A 201 -15.08 16.89 -2.88
C GLU A 201 -14.54 15.62 -2.22
N LEU A 202 -13.28 15.62 -1.76
CA LEU A 202 -12.72 14.50 -0.98
C LEU A 202 -13.46 14.33 0.36
N ARG A 203 -13.81 15.43 1.03
CA ARG A 203 -14.61 15.44 2.26
C ARG A 203 -16.01 14.92 2.00
N GLU A 204 -16.65 15.31 0.90
CA GLU A 204 -17.97 14.82 0.49
C GLU A 204 -17.90 13.31 0.22
N LEU A 205 -16.93 12.85 -0.57
CA LEU A 205 -16.66 11.42 -0.83
C LEU A 205 -16.37 10.63 0.46
N ALA A 206 -15.61 11.19 1.41
CA ALA A 206 -15.33 10.57 2.70
C ALA A 206 -16.54 10.58 3.64
N SER A 207 -17.41 11.60 3.55
CA SER A 207 -18.65 11.71 4.33
C SER A 207 -19.75 10.76 3.86
N VAL A 208 -19.67 10.30 2.60
CA VAL A 208 -20.52 9.22 2.06
C VAL A 208 -20.20 7.88 2.71
N ALA A 209 -19.00 7.70 3.27
CA ALA A 209 -18.70 6.56 4.15
C ALA A 209 -19.22 6.87 5.57
N GLU A 210 -20.36 6.28 5.94
CA GLU A 210 -20.92 6.40 7.29
C GLU A 210 -19.83 6.14 8.37
N GLY A 211 -19.63 7.10 9.27
CA GLY A 211 -18.78 6.96 10.45
C GLY A 211 -17.36 7.54 10.35
N ILE A 212 -16.97 8.20 9.27
CA ILE A 212 -15.65 8.86 9.16
C ILE A 212 -15.75 10.35 9.50
N GLU A 213 -15.31 10.72 10.72
CA GLU A 213 -15.16 12.13 11.14
C GLU A 213 -13.81 12.70 10.65
N VAL A 214 -13.84 13.62 9.69
CA VAL A 214 -12.64 14.33 9.20
C VAL A 214 -12.28 15.46 10.17
N LYS A 215 -11.03 15.46 10.68
CA LYS A 215 -10.50 16.49 11.60
C LYS A 215 -9.30 17.22 10.97
N PRO A 216 -9.53 18.30 10.18
CA PRO A 216 -8.54 18.89 9.27
C PRO A 216 -7.25 19.40 9.94
N ALA A 217 -7.31 19.77 11.22
CA ALA A 217 -6.20 20.37 11.97
C ALA A 217 -5.80 19.56 13.21
N HIS A 218 -6.26 18.31 13.34
CA HIS A 218 -5.95 17.45 14.49
C HIS A 218 -4.83 16.46 14.15
N LEU A 219 -3.69 16.61 14.83
CA LEU A 219 -2.57 15.67 14.77
C LEU A 219 -2.77 14.60 15.84
N LYS A 220 -2.95 13.34 15.39
CA LYS A 220 -3.20 12.19 16.26
C LYS A 220 -2.12 12.09 17.35
N GLY A 221 -2.54 12.18 18.62
CA GLY A 221 -1.64 12.07 19.78
C GLY A 221 -0.91 13.35 20.18
N LEU A 222 -1.02 14.43 19.40
CA LEU A 222 -0.45 15.75 19.72
C LEU A 222 -1.51 16.78 20.06
N GLY A 223 -2.64 16.78 19.33
CA GLY A 223 -3.71 17.74 19.53
C GLY A 223 -3.97 18.57 18.29
N ARG A 224 -4.54 19.76 18.49
CA ARG A 224 -4.93 20.65 17.39
C ARG A 224 -3.81 21.64 17.07
N LEU A 225 -3.55 21.86 15.79
CA LEU A 225 -2.65 22.92 15.32
C LEU A 225 -3.09 24.29 15.83
N THR A 226 -2.14 25.09 16.29
CA THR A 226 -2.40 26.42 16.89
C THR A 226 -1.94 27.57 15.99
N GLY A 227 -1.20 27.28 14.92
CA GLY A 227 -0.72 28.29 13.97
C GLY A 227 0.56 27.90 13.26
N VAL A 228 1.18 28.89 12.62
CA VAL A 228 2.53 28.79 12.05
C VAL A 228 3.53 29.33 13.07
N GLY A 229 4.58 28.57 13.37
CA GLY A 229 5.62 28.90 14.34
C GLY A 229 6.52 30.02 13.87
N ASP A 230 7.54 30.32 14.67
CA ASP A 230 8.48 31.39 14.35
C ASP A 230 9.29 31.07 13.08
N VAL A 231 9.76 32.14 12.42
CA VAL A 231 10.56 32.03 11.18
C VAL A 231 11.91 31.37 11.44
N PHE A 232 12.47 31.63 12.63
CA PHE A 232 13.75 31.10 13.06
C PHE A 232 13.53 30.09 14.17
N LEU A 233 14.29 28.99 14.12
CA LEU A 233 14.33 27.96 15.15
C LEU A 233 15.74 27.91 15.73
N ASP A 234 15.83 27.81 17.05
CA ASP A 234 17.11 27.63 17.73
C ASP A 234 17.50 26.14 17.77
N GLU A 235 18.80 25.86 17.83
CA GLU A 235 19.31 24.54 18.18
C GLU A 235 18.74 24.10 19.54
N GLY A 236 18.35 22.82 19.64
CA GLY A 236 17.70 22.25 20.82
C GLY A 236 16.19 22.48 20.88
N THR A 237 15.59 23.22 19.94
CA THR A 237 14.13 23.38 19.86
C THR A 237 13.45 22.01 19.81
N VAL A 238 12.55 21.75 20.76
CA VAL A 238 11.79 20.49 20.83
C VAL A 238 10.70 20.49 19.78
N VAL A 239 10.69 19.42 18.97
CA VAL A 239 9.75 19.25 17.87
C VAL A 239 9.09 17.87 17.91
N ALA A 240 7.94 17.77 17.26
CA ALA A 240 7.22 16.50 17.10
C ALA A 240 6.57 16.43 15.72
N LYS A 241 6.26 15.22 15.26
CA LYS A 241 5.48 14.99 14.05
C LYS A 241 4.65 13.73 14.15
N VAL A 242 3.68 13.58 13.26
CA VAL A 242 2.95 12.31 13.06
C VAL A 242 3.17 11.87 11.62
N GLY A 243 3.96 10.81 11.44
CA GLY A 243 4.22 10.22 10.13
C GLY A 243 3.46 8.93 9.90
N ARG A 244 3.34 8.53 8.63
CA ARG A 244 2.68 7.28 8.23
C ARG A 244 3.42 6.05 8.74
N THR A 245 4.76 6.07 8.67
CA THR A 245 5.60 4.90 8.95
C THR A 245 5.88 4.79 10.45
N THR A 246 6.36 5.86 11.09
CA THR A 246 6.77 5.79 12.52
C THR A 246 5.69 6.32 13.48
N GLY A 247 4.57 6.86 12.97
CA GLY A 247 3.55 7.46 13.83
C GLY A 247 4.06 8.74 14.50
N LEU A 248 3.68 8.93 15.77
CA LEU A 248 4.09 10.08 16.58
C LEU A 248 5.54 9.91 17.03
N THR A 249 6.41 10.83 16.59
CA THR A 249 7.79 10.92 17.06
C THR A 249 8.09 12.30 17.63
N ARG A 250 9.08 12.36 18.51
CA ARG A 250 9.60 13.58 19.14
C ARG A 250 11.09 13.66 18.92
N GLY A 251 11.61 14.88 18.83
CA GLY A 251 13.01 15.13 18.55
C GLY A 251 13.42 16.54 18.91
N ARG A 252 14.63 16.92 18.49
CA ARG A 252 15.17 18.27 18.65
C ARG A 252 15.88 18.72 17.39
N VAL A 253 15.80 20.01 17.11
CA VAL A 253 16.59 20.64 16.04
C VAL A 253 18.08 20.57 16.42
N THR A 254 18.91 20.06 15.53
CA THR A 254 20.37 19.97 15.71
C THR A 254 21.11 21.04 14.92
N ALA A 255 20.53 21.49 13.81
CA ALA A 255 21.05 22.59 13.04
C ALA A 255 19.94 23.22 12.18
N PHE A 256 20.14 24.48 11.80
CA PHE A 256 19.26 25.27 10.93
C PHE A 256 20.12 26.01 9.90
N GLU A 257 19.50 26.54 8.84
CA GLU A 257 20.21 27.19 7.74
C GLU A 257 21.29 26.28 7.09
N LEU A 258 21.06 24.96 7.05
CA LEU A 258 21.99 24.05 6.39
C LEU A 258 21.91 24.20 4.87
N ASP A 259 23.06 24.48 4.29
CA ASP A 259 23.24 24.59 2.85
C ASP A 259 23.92 23.37 2.24
N ASN A 260 23.69 23.19 0.93
CA ASN A 260 24.32 22.15 0.12
C ASN A 260 24.03 20.72 0.61
N ILE A 261 22.85 20.50 1.21
CA ILE A 261 22.36 19.16 1.54
C ILE A 261 22.05 18.43 0.23
N ARG A 262 22.67 17.27 0.05
CA ARG A 262 22.54 16.43 -1.15
C ARG A 262 21.63 15.26 -0.85
N VAL A 263 20.55 15.14 -1.60
CA VAL A 263 19.56 14.07 -1.42
C VAL A 263 19.34 13.35 -2.75
N ALA A 264 19.47 12.03 -2.72
CA ALA A 264 19.21 11.18 -3.87
C ALA A 264 17.71 10.99 -4.07
N PHE A 265 17.20 11.48 -5.20
CA PHE A 265 15.86 11.21 -5.68
C PHE A 265 15.91 10.28 -6.90
N GLY A 266 14.78 9.69 -7.29
CA GLY A 266 14.68 8.87 -8.50
C GLY A 266 15.02 9.61 -9.81
N ILE A 267 15.13 10.94 -9.75
CA ILE A 267 15.53 11.82 -10.86
C ILE A 267 17.00 12.26 -10.80
N GLY A 268 17.76 11.79 -9.80
CA GLY A 268 19.15 12.17 -9.55
C GLY A 268 19.36 12.79 -8.17
N GLU A 269 20.60 13.18 -7.89
CA GLU A 269 20.96 13.91 -6.68
C GLU A 269 20.55 15.37 -6.80
N LEU A 270 19.74 15.85 -5.85
CA LEU A 270 19.30 17.23 -5.75
C LEU A 270 20.00 17.92 -4.58
N ARG A 271 20.22 19.23 -4.73
CA ARG A 271 20.86 20.07 -3.72
C ARG A 271 19.83 21.00 -3.08
N PHE A 272 19.84 21.07 -1.76
CA PHE A 272 18.94 21.88 -0.96
C PHE A 272 19.72 22.83 -0.08
N ASP A 273 19.22 24.06 0.01
CA ASP A 273 19.75 25.12 0.86
C ASP A 273 18.71 25.53 1.89
N ASN A 274 19.16 26.15 2.97
CA ASN A 274 18.34 26.62 4.07
C ASN A 274 17.44 25.52 4.69
N GLN A 275 18.04 24.38 5.00
CA GLN A 275 17.34 23.23 5.58
C GLN A 275 17.46 23.19 7.10
N ILE A 276 16.51 22.51 7.73
CA ILE A 276 16.52 22.21 9.17
C ILE A 276 16.92 20.76 9.34
N GLU A 277 17.88 20.51 10.21
CA GLU A 277 18.31 19.18 10.63
C GLU A 277 17.73 18.85 12.01
N ILE A 278 17.19 17.64 12.14
CA ILE A 278 16.48 17.17 13.34
C ILE A 278 16.96 15.76 13.66
N GLU A 279 17.25 15.52 14.92
CA GLU A 279 17.48 14.18 15.44
C GLU A 279 16.33 13.71 16.34
N GLY A 280 16.18 12.40 16.46
CA GLY A 280 15.17 11.79 17.32
C GLY A 280 15.49 11.96 18.80
N ALA A 281 14.46 11.90 19.65
CA ALA A 281 14.66 11.81 21.09
C ALA A 281 15.11 10.40 21.49
N GLU A 282 16.02 10.32 22.46
CA GLU A 282 16.48 9.08 23.12
C GLU A 282 16.89 7.95 22.15
N GLU A 283 16.11 6.87 22.06
CA GLU A 283 16.46 5.57 21.49
C GLU A 283 15.94 5.32 20.05
N GLY A 284 15.38 6.32 19.36
CA GLY A 284 14.80 6.14 18.04
C GLY A 284 15.15 7.23 17.03
N SER A 285 15.00 6.91 15.74
CA SER A 285 15.06 7.90 14.67
C SER A 285 13.87 8.86 14.78
N PHE A 286 14.05 10.11 14.34
CA PHE A 286 12.93 11.05 14.26
C PHE A 286 11.96 10.68 13.14
N SER A 287 12.47 10.10 12.05
CA SER A 287 11.67 9.69 10.90
C SER A 287 12.31 8.55 10.12
N GLU A 288 11.47 7.85 9.36
CA GLU A 288 11.89 6.78 8.45
C GLU A 288 11.30 6.99 7.05
N GLY A 289 11.77 6.16 6.09
CA GLY A 289 11.21 6.09 4.75
C GLY A 289 9.68 6.05 4.76
N GLY A 290 9.05 7.01 4.09
CA GLY A 290 7.60 7.15 3.99
C GLY A 290 6.94 8.02 5.06
N ASP A 291 7.71 8.69 5.91
CA ASP A 291 7.26 9.85 6.69
C ASP A 291 7.41 11.18 5.94
N SER A 292 8.04 11.19 4.76
CA SER A 292 8.15 12.38 3.91
C SER A 292 6.79 13.04 3.67
N GLY A 293 6.74 14.37 3.80
CA GLY A 293 5.51 15.15 3.77
C GLY A 293 4.84 15.34 5.13
N SER A 294 5.36 14.73 6.20
CA SER A 294 4.85 14.97 7.56
C SER A 294 5.11 16.42 7.98
N LEU A 295 4.07 17.06 8.54
CA LEU A 295 4.20 18.35 9.19
C LEU A 295 4.91 18.18 10.54
N ILE A 296 5.94 19.00 10.76
CA ILE A 296 6.68 19.07 12.01
C ILE A 296 6.19 20.29 12.80
N VAL A 297 5.90 20.08 14.08
CA VAL A 297 5.38 21.11 14.98
C VAL A 297 6.30 21.33 16.17
N GLY A 298 6.32 22.56 16.68
CA GLY A 298 6.94 22.90 17.95
C GLY A 298 6.12 22.42 19.15
N SER A 299 6.66 22.65 20.35
CA SER A 299 6.02 22.27 21.62
C SER A 299 4.65 22.91 21.87
N ASP A 300 4.36 24.03 21.21
CA ASP A 300 3.11 24.79 21.26
C ASP A 300 2.09 24.40 20.18
N LEU A 301 2.37 23.32 19.44
CA LEU A 301 1.60 22.82 18.29
C LEU A 301 1.50 23.81 17.12
N ARG A 302 2.45 24.74 17.01
CA ARG A 302 2.61 25.54 15.80
C ARG A 302 3.49 24.80 14.79
N ALA A 303 3.10 24.88 13.52
CA ALA A 303 3.86 24.30 12.40
C ALA A 303 5.22 24.98 12.26
N VAL A 304 6.32 24.23 12.14
CA VAL A 304 7.68 24.79 12.05
C VAL A 304 8.45 24.30 10.82
N ALA A 305 8.20 23.07 10.35
CA ALA A 305 8.89 22.53 9.19
C ALA A 305 8.08 21.46 8.45
N LEU A 306 8.49 21.16 7.21
CA LEU A 306 7.95 20.06 6.41
C LEU A 306 9.07 19.05 6.09
N LEU A 307 8.89 17.83 6.58
CA LEU A 307 9.85 16.73 6.39
C LEU A 307 9.97 16.36 4.91
N PHE A 308 11.18 16.28 4.37
CA PHE A 308 11.38 15.82 2.99
C PHE A 308 12.39 14.68 2.84
N ALA A 309 13.36 14.56 3.75
CA ALA A 309 14.40 13.54 3.67
C ALA A 309 14.89 13.09 5.04
N GLY A 310 15.60 11.97 5.09
CA GLY A 310 16.29 11.47 6.27
C GLY A 310 17.46 10.57 5.89
N SER A 311 18.35 10.29 6.84
CA SER A 311 19.48 9.37 6.71
C SER A 311 19.42 8.31 7.80
N ASP A 312 19.86 7.09 7.48
CA ASP A 312 19.94 5.98 8.46
C ASP A 312 21.18 6.07 9.37
N GLN A 313 21.98 7.13 9.22
CA GLN A 313 23.26 7.34 9.90
C GLN A 313 23.37 8.81 10.33
N GLY A 314 24.03 9.06 11.45
CA GLY A 314 24.16 10.39 12.06
C GLY A 314 23.35 10.54 13.36
N GLY A 315 23.29 11.76 13.87
CA GLY A 315 22.67 12.07 15.17
C GLY A 315 23.56 11.66 16.35
N ALA A 316 23.39 12.34 17.48
CA ALA A 316 24.10 12.02 18.72
C ALA A 316 23.75 10.63 19.26
N ASN A 317 22.59 10.08 18.88
CA ASN A 317 22.14 8.73 19.23
C ASN A 317 22.46 7.67 18.16
N GLY A 318 23.08 8.05 17.04
CA GLY A 318 23.41 7.15 15.94
C GLY A 318 22.19 6.58 15.20
N GLN A 319 20.99 7.14 15.40
CA GLN A 319 19.74 6.67 14.78
C GLN A 319 19.39 7.42 13.49
N GLY A 320 20.30 8.24 12.98
CA GLY A 320 20.04 9.01 11.77
C GLY A 320 19.57 10.43 12.00
N LEU A 321 19.55 11.20 10.91
CA LEU A 321 19.16 12.61 10.88
C LEU A 321 17.98 12.80 9.94
N THR A 322 17.11 13.73 10.25
CA THR A 322 15.98 14.14 9.41
C THR A 322 16.22 15.54 8.88
N TYR A 323 15.94 15.75 7.61
CA TYR A 323 16.02 17.05 6.95
C TYR A 323 14.64 17.55 6.55
N ALA A 324 14.36 18.81 6.87
CA ALA A 324 13.06 19.42 6.69
C ALA A 324 13.18 20.85 6.13
N ASN A 325 12.23 21.21 5.27
CA ASN A 325 12.10 22.57 4.76
C ASN A 325 11.46 23.46 5.82
N PRO A 326 11.97 24.69 6.06
CA PRO A 326 11.30 25.66 6.91
C PRO A 326 9.86 25.92 6.45
N ILE A 327 8.89 25.89 7.37
CA ILE A 327 7.48 25.96 6.99
C ILE A 327 7.13 27.26 6.25
N HIS A 328 7.76 28.38 6.63
CA HIS A 328 7.53 29.67 5.98
C HIS A 328 7.93 29.64 4.51
N ALA A 329 9.08 29.02 4.19
CA ALA A 329 9.54 28.87 2.81
C ALA A 329 8.57 27.99 1.99
N VAL A 330 8.04 26.92 2.59
CA VAL A 330 7.03 26.05 1.96
C VAL A 330 5.75 26.82 1.67
N LEU A 331 5.17 27.49 2.67
CA LEU A 331 3.93 28.24 2.53
C LEU A 331 4.07 29.37 1.49
N GLN A 332 5.19 30.08 1.51
CA GLN A 332 5.49 31.16 0.55
C GLN A 332 5.65 30.62 -0.87
N ALA A 333 6.44 29.56 -1.06
CA ALA A 333 6.69 28.99 -2.39
C ALA A 333 5.42 28.41 -3.01
N LEU A 334 4.60 27.74 -2.20
CA LEU A 334 3.34 27.15 -2.64
C LEU A 334 2.18 28.16 -2.71
N LYS A 335 2.34 29.36 -2.12
CA LYS A 335 1.29 30.39 -2.01
C LYS A 335 0.03 29.85 -1.34
N VAL A 336 0.23 29.17 -0.22
CA VAL A 336 -0.84 28.58 0.60
C VAL A 336 -0.73 29.07 2.04
N GLU A 337 -1.86 29.07 2.72
CA GLU A 337 -1.93 29.32 4.16
C GLU A 337 -2.16 28.01 4.91
N LEU A 338 -1.66 27.93 6.15
CA LEU A 338 -1.92 26.77 6.99
C LEU A 338 -3.40 26.79 7.42
N ALA A 339 -4.14 25.76 7.03
CA ALA A 339 -5.52 25.61 7.46
C ALA A 339 -5.59 25.39 8.99
N LEU A 340 -6.18 26.35 9.68
CA LEU A 340 -6.57 26.25 11.07
C LEU A 340 -8.09 26.02 11.14
N ALA A 341 -8.56 25.41 12.22
CA ALA A 341 -9.98 25.19 12.44
C ALA A 341 -10.75 26.49 12.69
#